data_AF-A0A015JYV3-F1
#
_entry.id   AF-A0A015JYV3-F1
#
_cell.length_a   1.000
_cell.length_b   1.000
_cell.length_c   1.000
_cell.angle_alpha   90.00
_cell.angle_beta   90.00
_cell.angle_gamma   90.00
#
_symmetry.space_group_name_H-M   'P 1'
#
loop_
_entity.id
_entity.type
_entity.pdbx_description
1 polymer ?
#
loop_
_entity_poly.entity_id
_entity_poly.type
_entity_poly.pdbx_seq_one_letter_code
_entity_poly.pdbx_strand_id
1 'polypeptide(L)'
;MIAGTSAGGFIAAGLSVPSWKSYNTRNHLFYDDLKYSVLNPKFSALDLLNIYQSEIKNFFTTDSSWSFSKSKYTDKGRRSLFYRHFGRMYLNQALTELVIPAVNNESNLAQTHLFTRHNAIKNIKNYTFVDALMATTAAPTFFPSYKIEGRGIFLDGALHLNNPSMAAYEKANQYNVEKEKISVFSLGTRSYISDSLVLPQQEGNTDRLIVCWKIAINDGKSGLKNQ
;
A
#
# COMPACT_ATOMS: atom_id res chain seq x y z
N MET A 1 -4.20 7.31 9.59
CA MET A 1 -3.69 7.22 8.20
C MET A 1 -2.73 6.05 8.15
N ILE A 2 -2.78 5.25 7.08
CA ILE A 2 -1.81 4.17 6.83
C ILE A 2 -1.27 4.37 5.41
N ALA A 3 0.05 4.36 5.25
CA ALA A 3 0.72 4.55 3.97
C ALA A 3 1.56 3.32 3.62
N GLY A 4 1.64 2.99 2.34
CA GLY A 4 2.38 1.80 1.92
C GLY A 4 2.61 1.74 0.42
N THR A 5 3.83 1.36 0.05
CA THR A 5 4.27 1.19 -1.35
C THR A 5 4.44 -0.29 -1.65
N SER A 6 4.02 -0.74 -2.83
CA SER A 6 4.18 -2.14 -3.27
C SER A 6 3.59 -3.12 -2.25
N ALA A 7 4.36 -4.06 -1.71
CA ALA A 7 3.92 -4.96 -0.63
C ALA A 7 3.40 -4.21 0.62
N GLY A 8 3.98 -3.06 0.96
CA GLY A 8 3.46 -2.18 2.01
C GLY A 8 2.08 -1.62 1.68
N GLY A 9 1.78 -1.40 0.39
CA GLY A 9 0.46 -1.00 -0.08
C GLY A 9 -0.60 -2.08 0.15
N PHE A 10 -0.25 -3.36 -0.04
CA PHE A 10 -1.10 -4.49 0.33
C PHE A 10 -1.41 -4.52 1.83
N ILE A 11 -0.41 -4.28 2.68
CA ILE A 11 -0.60 -4.21 4.14
C ILE A 11 -1.51 -3.02 4.50
N ALA A 12 -1.24 -1.83 3.94
CA ALA A 12 -2.03 -0.62 4.18
C ALA A 12 -3.49 -0.80 3.76
N ALA A 13 -3.72 -1.39 2.58
CA ALA A 13 -5.05 -1.75 2.10
C ALA A 13 -5.73 -2.77 3.01
N GLY A 14 -5.02 -3.83 3.41
CA GLY A 14 -5.55 -4.90 4.25
C GLY A 14 -6.02 -4.43 5.62
N LEU A 15 -5.25 -3.56 6.26
CA LEU A 15 -5.58 -2.99 7.58
C LEU A 15 -6.67 -1.91 7.53
N SER A 16 -7.06 -1.44 6.35
CA SER A 16 -8.01 -0.34 6.16
C SER A 16 -9.30 -0.74 5.46
N VAL A 17 -9.31 -1.86 4.72
CA VAL A 17 -10.52 -2.34 4.04
C VAL A 17 -11.54 -2.81 5.08
N PRO A 18 -12.80 -2.33 5.03
CA PRO A 18 -13.82 -2.76 5.97
C PRO A 18 -14.19 -4.24 5.76
N SER A 19 -14.56 -4.92 6.84
CA SER A 19 -15.19 -6.23 6.74
C SER A 19 -16.53 -6.13 6.02
N TRP A 20 -16.86 -7.14 5.21
CA TRP A 20 -18.13 -7.22 4.51
C TRP A 20 -18.73 -8.61 4.63
N LYS A 21 -20.06 -8.67 4.67
CA LYS A 21 -20.80 -9.92 4.53
C LYS A 21 -21.42 -9.94 3.15
N SER A 22 -21.07 -10.96 2.38
CA SER A 22 -21.76 -11.25 1.12
C SER A 22 -23.09 -11.89 1.46
N TYR A 23 -24.18 -11.13 1.43
CA TYR A 23 -25.51 -11.73 1.46
C TYR A 23 -25.80 -12.29 0.08
N ASN A 24 -26.00 -13.61 0.02
CA ASN A 24 -26.35 -14.29 -1.20
C ASN A 24 -27.84 -14.03 -1.48
N THR A 25 -28.18 -12.82 -1.95
CA THR A 25 -29.53 -12.52 -2.43
C THR A 25 -29.64 -13.09 -3.85
N ARG A 26 -30.42 -14.17 -3.96
CA ARG A 26 -30.77 -14.79 -5.23
C ARG A 26 -31.26 -13.71 -6.21
N ASN A 27 -30.61 -13.61 -7.36
CA ASN A 27 -31.11 -13.00 -8.59
C ASN A 27 -31.36 -11.48 -8.65
N HIS A 28 -30.54 -10.62 -8.03
CA HIS A 28 -30.43 -9.23 -8.50
C HIS A 28 -28.97 -8.75 -8.54
N LEU A 29 -28.48 -8.46 -9.76
CA LEU A 29 -27.15 -7.93 -10.09
C LEU A 29 -27.01 -6.45 -9.71
N PHE A 30 -27.39 -6.07 -8.50
CA PHE A 30 -27.13 -4.72 -7.96
C PHE A 30 -26.33 -4.87 -6.66
N TYR A 31 -25.05 -4.52 -6.77
CA TYR A 31 -24.00 -4.63 -5.74
C TYR A 31 -24.16 -3.63 -4.57
N ASP A 32 -25.26 -2.89 -4.51
CA ASP A 32 -25.50 -1.81 -3.53
C ASP A 32 -25.88 -2.32 -2.13
N ASP A 33 -26.08 -3.63 -1.94
CA ASP A 33 -26.56 -4.20 -0.67
C ASP A 33 -25.45 -4.87 0.17
N LEU A 34 -24.18 -4.52 -0.08
CA LEU A 34 -23.09 -4.96 0.79
C LEU A 34 -23.09 -4.12 2.07
N LYS A 35 -23.57 -4.72 3.16
CA LYS A 35 -23.47 -4.12 4.51
C LYS A 35 -22.04 -4.28 5.03
N TYR A 36 -21.25 -3.23 4.88
CA TYR A 36 -19.89 -3.13 5.39
C TYR A 36 -19.88 -2.73 6.86
N SER A 37 -18.94 -3.26 7.63
CA SER A 37 -18.67 -2.72 8.96
C SER A 37 -17.97 -1.37 8.81
N VAL A 38 -18.52 -0.33 9.43
CA VAL A 38 -17.90 1.01 9.48
C VAL A 38 -16.77 1.07 10.53
N LEU A 39 -16.59 0.00 11.32
CA LEU A 39 -15.68 0.00 12.47
C LEU A 39 -14.59 -1.05 12.39
N ASN A 40 -14.84 -2.20 11.77
CA ASN A 40 -13.95 -3.36 11.87
C ASN A 40 -13.23 -3.64 10.54
N PRO A 41 -11.89 -3.60 10.52
CA PRO A 41 -11.12 -3.99 9.35
C PRO A 41 -11.38 -5.47 9.03
N LYS A 42 -11.30 -5.82 7.74
CA LYS A 42 -11.47 -7.20 7.30
C LYS A 42 -10.36 -8.12 7.80
N PHE A 43 -9.15 -7.58 7.92
CA PHE A 43 -7.96 -8.36 8.25
C PHE A 43 -7.25 -7.77 9.47
N SER A 44 -6.82 -8.64 10.38
CA SER A 44 -5.77 -8.32 11.34
C SER A 44 -4.38 -8.36 10.68
N ALA A 45 -3.36 -7.84 11.37
CA ALA A 45 -1.98 -7.97 10.90
C ALA A 45 -1.54 -9.44 10.78
N LEU A 46 -2.05 -10.32 11.64
CA LEU A 46 -1.79 -11.76 11.60
C LEU A 46 -2.43 -12.41 10.36
N ASP A 47 -3.66 -12.02 10.01
CA ASP A 47 -4.33 -12.52 8.80
C ASP A 47 -3.53 -12.15 7.55
N LEU A 48 -3.02 -10.91 7.47
CA LEU A 48 -2.20 -10.47 6.35
C LEU A 48 -0.88 -11.24 6.25
N LEU A 49 -0.24 -11.55 7.38
CA LEU A 49 0.94 -12.40 7.41
C LEU A 49 0.62 -13.81 6.90
N ASN A 50 -0.49 -14.40 7.35
CA ASN A 50 -0.92 -15.73 6.94
C ASN A 50 -1.25 -15.79 5.44
N ILE A 51 -1.95 -14.77 4.91
CA ILE A 51 -2.22 -14.64 3.47
C ILE A 51 -0.90 -14.55 2.70
N TYR A 52 0.04 -13.71 3.16
CA TYR A 52 1.34 -13.59 2.51
C TYR A 52 2.06 -14.96 2.47
N GLN A 53 2.20 -15.63 3.61
CA GLN A 53 2.90 -16.91 3.68
C GLN A 53 2.26 -18.02 2.83
N SER A 54 0.93 -18.08 2.80
CA SER A 54 0.19 -19.12 2.08
C SER A 54 0.05 -18.85 0.58
N GLU A 55 -0.01 -17.59 0.16
CA GLU A 55 -0.36 -17.23 -1.21
C GLU A 55 0.78 -16.63 -2.04
N ILE A 56 1.95 -16.32 -1.45
CA ILE A 56 3.05 -15.66 -2.18
C ILE A 56 3.51 -16.42 -3.42
N LYS A 57 3.47 -17.77 -3.40
CA LYS A 57 3.81 -18.59 -4.57
C LYS A 57 2.82 -18.39 -5.71
N ASN A 58 1.53 -18.26 -5.38
CA ASN A 58 0.47 -18.00 -6.35
C ASN A 58 0.44 -16.55 -6.81
N PHE A 59 1.06 -15.63 -6.07
CA PHE A 59 1.23 -14.25 -6.49
C PHE A 59 2.21 -14.13 -7.67
N PHE A 60 3.34 -14.85 -7.59
CA PHE A 60 4.40 -14.86 -8.59
C PHE A 60 4.19 -15.92 -9.68
N THR A 61 3.05 -15.87 -10.36
CA THR A 61 2.75 -16.79 -11.48
C THR A 61 3.60 -16.48 -12.69
N THR A 62 4.45 -17.41 -13.10
CA THR A 62 5.25 -17.32 -14.32
C THR A 62 4.43 -17.69 -15.56
N ASP A 63 4.82 -17.15 -16.71
CA ASP A 63 4.36 -17.62 -18.01
C ASP A 63 5.39 -18.61 -18.56
N SER A 64 4.96 -19.80 -19.00
CA SER A 64 5.83 -20.80 -19.63
C SER A 64 6.43 -20.32 -20.96
N SER A 65 5.90 -19.24 -21.54
CA SER A 65 6.40 -18.60 -22.77
C SER A 65 7.28 -17.36 -22.50
N TRP A 66 8.07 -17.40 -21.42
CA TRP A 66 9.00 -16.35 -21.02
C TRP A 66 10.09 -16.10 -22.09
N SER A 67 10.16 -14.87 -22.59
CA SER A 67 11.25 -14.36 -23.45
C SER A 67 11.80 -13.09 -22.80
N PHE A 68 13.06 -12.72 -23.10
CA PHE A 68 13.78 -11.56 -22.52
C PHE A 68 13.06 -10.21 -22.70
N SER A 69 12.02 -10.14 -23.54
CA SER A 69 11.22 -8.92 -23.79
C SER A 69 9.92 -8.82 -22.99
N LYS A 70 9.59 -9.75 -22.08
CA LYS A 70 8.36 -9.72 -21.27
C LYS A 70 8.67 -9.42 -19.78
N SER A 71 7.66 -9.35 -18.90
CA SER A 71 7.78 -9.21 -17.42
C SER A 71 7.71 -10.55 -16.65
N LYS A 72 8.62 -10.80 -15.69
CA LYS A 72 8.95 -12.17 -15.18
C LYS A 72 7.73 -12.97 -14.74
N TYR A 73 6.75 -12.27 -14.23
CA TYR A 73 5.50 -12.79 -13.75
C TYR A 73 4.32 -12.13 -14.47
N THR A 74 3.23 -12.89 -14.58
CA THR A 74 1.97 -12.40 -15.14
C THR A 74 1.10 -11.75 -14.07
N ASP A 75 0.12 -10.97 -14.51
CA ASP A 75 -0.87 -10.35 -13.62
C ASP A 75 -1.90 -11.32 -13.04
N LYS A 76 -1.98 -12.56 -13.54
CA LYS A 76 -3.06 -13.49 -13.19
C LYS A 76 -3.05 -13.80 -11.69
N GLY A 77 -1.88 -14.12 -11.13
CA GLY A 77 -1.70 -14.43 -9.71
C GLY A 77 -2.10 -13.28 -8.80
N ARG A 78 -1.47 -12.11 -9.00
CA ARG A 78 -1.74 -10.91 -8.19
C ARG A 78 -3.16 -10.39 -8.34
N ARG A 79 -3.73 -10.38 -9.54
CA ARG A 79 -5.12 -9.94 -9.78
C ARG A 79 -6.11 -10.86 -9.06
N SER A 80 -5.92 -12.18 -9.16
CA SER A 80 -6.77 -13.16 -8.48
C SER A 80 -6.71 -12.99 -6.96
N LEU A 81 -5.51 -12.84 -6.40
CA LEU A 81 -5.30 -12.61 -4.97
C LEU A 81 -6.00 -11.32 -4.51
N PHE A 82 -5.74 -10.19 -5.17
CA PHE A 82 -6.32 -8.91 -4.79
C PHE A 82 -7.85 -8.92 -4.95
N TYR A 83 -8.37 -9.47 -6.05
CA TYR A 83 -9.82 -9.52 -6.25
C TYR A 83 -10.52 -10.41 -5.21
N ARG A 84 -9.94 -11.55 -4.85
CA ARG A 84 -10.46 -12.43 -3.79
C ARG A 84 -10.53 -11.71 -2.44
N HIS A 85 -9.50 -10.93 -2.09
CA HIS A 85 -9.38 -10.32 -0.77
C HIS A 85 -10.01 -8.94 -0.65
N PHE A 86 -10.13 -8.18 -1.74
CA PHE A 86 -10.65 -6.79 -1.74
C PHE A 86 -11.92 -6.61 -2.57
N GLY A 87 -12.28 -7.57 -3.43
CA GLY A 87 -13.47 -7.49 -4.28
C GLY A 87 -13.49 -6.24 -5.16
N ARG A 88 -14.67 -5.63 -5.30
CA ARG A 88 -14.87 -4.37 -6.03
C ARG A 88 -14.95 -3.15 -5.10
N MET A 89 -14.38 -3.27 -3.90
CA MET A 89 -14.40 -2.19 -2.90
C MET A 89 -13.65 -0.97 -3.40
N TYR A 90 -14.23 0.21 -3.17
CA TYR A 90 -13.67 1.50 -3.50
C TYR A 90 -12.88 2.10 -2.34
N LEU A 91 -11.87 2.90 -2.66
CA LEU A 91 -10.99 3.53 -1.65
C LEU A 91 -11.76 4.49 -0.72
N ASN A 92 -12.86 5.10 -1.17
CA ASN A 92 -13.70 5.92 -0.31
C ASN A 92 -14.36 5.13 0.85
N GLN A 93 -14.46 3.80 0.71
CA GLN A 93 -14.99 2.90 1.72
C GLN A 93 -13.94 2.46 2.75
N ALA A 94 -12.67 2.86 2.59
CA ALA A 94 -11.64 2.56 3.57
C ALA A 94 -12.00 3.12 4.97
N LEU A 95 -11.60 2.42 6.03
CA LEU A 95 -11.85 2.80 7.43
C LEU A 95 -10.98 3.95 7.91
N THR A 96 -9.83 4.16 7.27
CA THR A 96 -8.90 5.24 7.60
C THR A 96 -8.28 5.80 6.32
N GLU A 97 -7.66 6.97 6.44
CA GLU A 97 -6.95 7.59 5.31
C GLU A 97 -5.80 6.69 4.81
N LEU A 98 -5.63 6.64 3.48
CA LEU A 98 -4.63 5.83 2.81
C LEU A 98 -3.71 6.70 1.97
N VAL A 99 -2.44 6.33 1.89
CA VAL A 99 -1.51 6.89 0.91
C VAL A 99 -0.75 5.75 0.25
N ILE A 100 -1.19 5.35 -0.94
CA ILE A 100 -0.56 4.29 -1.74
C ILE A 100 -0.03 4.94 -3.02
N PRO A 101 1.30 5.02 -3.22
CA PRO A 101 1.88 5.62 -4.42
C PRO A 101 1.96 4.63 -5.59
N ALA A 102 1.87 5.16 -6.80
CA ALA A 102 2.25 4.52 -8.05
C ALA A 102 2.82 5.58 -9.00
N VAL A 103 3.55 5.18 -10.04
CA VAL A 103 4.03 6.10 -11.07
C VAL A 103 3.11 6.06 -12.27
N ASN A 104 2.65 7.22 -12.77
CA ASN A 104 1.86 7.28 -13.98
C ASN A 104 2.78 7.38 -15.22
N ASN A 105 2.81 6.31 -16.00
CA ASN A 105 3.64 6.18 -17.20
C ASN A 105 3.20 7.08 -18.36
N GLU A 106 1.93 7.50 -18.43
CA GLU A 106 1.46 8.41 -19.49
C GLU A 106 2.14 9.78 -19.44
N SER A 107 2.69 10.14 -18.27
CA SER A 107 3.41 11.39 -18.05
C SER A 107 4.93 11.26 -18.28
N ASN A 108 5.39 10.30 -19.09
CA ASN A 108 6.81 9.94 -19.23
C ASN A 108 7.50 9.68 -17.88
N LEU A 109 6.79 9.00 -16.96
CA LEU A 109 7.24 8.75 -15.59
C LEU A 109 7.54 10.03 -14.78
N ALA A 110 7.03 11.20 -15.16
CA ALA A 110 7.29 12.44 -14.42
C ALA A 110 6.40 12.60 -13.17
N GLN A 111 5.26 11.90 -13.10
CA GLN A 111 4.27 12.11 -12.04
C GLN A 111 4.05 10.88 -11.16
N THR A 112 4.16 11.09 -9.86
CA THR A 112 3.66 10.17 -8.84
C THR A 112 2.16 10.34 -8.69
N HIS A 113 1.42 9.26 -8.86
CA HIS A 113 0.02 9.16 -8.49
C HIS A 113 -0.11 8.67 -7.05
N LEU A 114 -0.87 9.39 -6.22
CA LEU A 114 -1.20 8.96 -4.86
C LEU A 114 -2.66 8.52 -4.81
N PHE A 115 -2.88 7.22 -4.62
CA PHE A 115 -4.18 6.67 -4.29
C PHE A 115 -4.47 7.00 -2.82
N THR A 116 -5.46 7.89 -2.60
CA THR A 116 -5.87 8.30 -1.25
C THR A 116 -7.38 8.22 -1.07
N ARG A 117 -7.81 7.98 0.18
CA ARG A 117 -9.23 7.96 0.55
C ARG A 117 -9.82 9.37 0.46
N HIS A 118 -9.08 10.40 0.89
CA HIS A 118 -9.52 11.80 0.80
C HIS A 118 -9.91 12.21 -0.63
N ASN A 119 -9.10 11.84 -1.62
CA ASN A 119 -9.40 12.11 -3.03
C ASN A 119 -10.58 11.28 -3.54
N ALA A 120 -10.70 10.05 -3.05
CA ALA A 120 -11.80 9.15 -3.39
C ALA A 120 -13.15 9.67 -2.87
N ILE A 121 -13.21 10.23 -1.65
CA ILE A 121 -14.42 10.82 -1.06
C ILE A 121 -14.89 12.05 -1.83
N LYS A 122 -13.96 12.87 -2.31
CA LYS A 122 -14.27 14.02 -3.18
C LYS A 122 -14.71 13.62 -4.59
N ASN A 123 -14.80 12.31 -4.87
CA ASN A 123 -15.16 11.70 -6.15
C ASN A 123 -14.31 12.12 -7.36
N ILE A 124 -13.15 12.75 -7.13
CA ILE A 124 -12.25 13.20 -8.19
C ILE A 124 -11.52 11.99 -8.79
N LYS A 125 -11.22 10.97 -7.96
CA LYS A 125 -10.40 9.81 -8.28
C LYS A 125 -10.77 8.59 -7.43
N ASN A 126 -12.04 8.20 -7.40
CA ASN A 126 -12.44 7.02 -6.63
C ASN A 126 -12.03 5.73 -7.37
N TYR A 127 -10.97 5.06 -6.92
CA TYR A 127 -10.47 3.80 -7.48
C TYR A 127 -10.92 2.63 -6.62
N THR A 128 -10.84 1.41 -7.16
CA THR A 128 -10.95 0.23 -6.32
C THR A 128 -9.65 -0.03 -5.55
N PHE A 129 -9.73 -0.74 -4.43
CA PHE A 129 -8.54 -1.26 -3.75
C PHE A 129 -7.71 -2.13 -4.68
N VAL A 130 -8.36 -2.95 -5.52
CA VAL A 130 -7.66 -3.79 -6.51
C VAL A 130 -6.86 -2.94 -7.50
N ASP A 131 -7.44 -1.84 -8.00
CA ASP A 131 -6.71 -0.95 -8.90
C ASP A 131 -5.47 -0.33 -8.25
N ALA A 132 -5.61 0.18 -7.03
CA ALA A 132 -4.49 0.77 -6.29
C ALA A 132 -3.38 -0.26 -6.04
N LEU A 133 -3.75 -1.50 -5.69
CA LEU A 133 -2.82 -2.60 -5.42
C LEU A 133 -2.12 -3.12 -6.68
N MET A 134 -2.87 -3.27 -7.77
CA MET A 134 -2.29 -3.65 -9.06
C MET A 134 -1.34 -2.57 -9.59
N ALA A 135 -1.68 -1.29 -9.41
CA ALA A 135 -0.81 -0.18 -9.79
C ALA A 135 0.47 -0.13 -8.95
N THR A 136 0.35 -0.10 -7.61
CA THR A 136 1.51 0.05 -6.72
C THR A 136 2.47 -1.13 -6.74
N THR A 137 2.04 -2.31 -7.19
CA THR A 137 2.89 -3.53 -7.28
C THR A 137 3.39 -3.84 -8.69
N ALA A 138 3.15 -2.97 -9.67
CA ALA A 138 3.57 -3.17 -11.06
C ALA A 138 5.07 -2.90 -11.26
N ALA A 139 5.91 -3.69 -10.58
CA ALA A 139 7.36 -3.49 -10.54
C ALA A 139 7.99 -3.79 -11.91
N PRO A 140 8.74 -2.85 -12.52
CA PRO A 140 9.38 -3.09 -13.79
C PRO A 140 10.25 -4.35 -13.77
N THR A 141 10.34 -5.03 -14.92
CA THR A 141 10.98 -6.35 -15.10
C THR A 141 10.27 -7.53 -14.41
N PHE A 142 9.60 -7.30 -13.28
CA PHE A 142 8.88 -8.34 -12.53
C PHE A 142 7.43 -8.51 -12.99
N PHE A 143 6.69 -7.43 -13.12
CA PHE A 143 5.28 -7.42 -13.50
C PHE A 143 5.05 -6.44 -14.67
N PRO A 144 4.01 -6.67 -15.50
CA PRO A 144 3.63 -5.73 -16.53
C PRO A 144 3.06 -4.44 -15.91
N SER A 145 3.10 -3.35 -16.68
CA SER A 145 2.42 -2.12 -16.29
C SER A 145 0.91 -2.34 -16.18
N TYR A 146 0.26 -1.63 -15.26
CA TYR A 146 -1.16 -1.78 -15.00
C TYR A 146 -1.96 -0.63 -15.61
N LYS A 147 -2.81 -0.93 -16.60
CA LYS A 147 -3.72 0.06 -17.20
C LYS A 147 -5.03 0.14 -16.40
N ILE A 148 -5.41 1.35 -16.01
CA ILE A 148 -6.74 1.69 -15.51
C ILE A 148 -7.45 2.46 -16.62
N GLU A 149 -8.51 1.87 -17.17
CA GLU A 149 -9.24 2.46 -18.29
C GLU A 149 -9.70 3.89 -18.00
N GLY A 150 -9.41 4.81 -18.92
CA GLY A 150 -9.71 6.24 -18.79
C GLY A 150 -8.92 7.00 -17.73
N ARG A 151 -7.94 6.38 -17.06
CA ARG A 151 -7.16 7.00 -15.97
C ARG A 151 -5.65 6.88 -16.09
N GLY A 152 -5.17 5.90 -16.86
CA GLY A 152 -3.80 5.84 -17.35
C GLY A 152 -3.10 4.51 -17.14
N ILE A 153 -1.79 4.49 -17.35
CA ILE A 153 -0.93 3.31 -17.21
C ILE A 153 0.01 3.52 -16.03
N PHE A 154 0.03 2.58 -15.09
CA PHE A 154 0.73 2.70 -13.83
C PHE A 154 1.87 1.68 -13.68
N LEU A 155 2.92 2.11 -12.99
CA LEU A 155 4.05 1.30 -12.54
C LEU A 155 4.18 1.38 -11.02
N ASP A 156 4.98 0.48 -10.45
CA ASP A 156 5.23 0.39 -9.01
C ASP A 156 5.64 1.75 -8.42
N GLY A 157 5.06 2.07 -7.26
CA GLY A 157 5.32 3.32 -6.55
C GLY A 157 6.76 3.42 -6.05
N ALA A 158 7.47 2.31 -5.88
CA ALA A 158 8.84 2.26 -5.41
C ALA A 158 9.83 2.93 -6.37
N LEU A 159 9.45 3.13 -7.64
CA LEU A 159 10.24 3.90 -8.59
C LEU A 159 10.44 5.36 -8.16
N HIS A 160 9.46 5.96 -7.49
CA HIS A 160 9.53 7.34 -6.99
C HIS A 160 9.53 7.43 -5.46
N LEU A 161 8.74 6.59 -4.79
CA LEU A 161 8.44 6.67 -3.35
C LEU A 161 8.49 5.29 -2.70
N ASN A 162 9.69 4.71 -2.59
CA ASN A 162 9.89 3.44 -1.88
C ASN A 162 9.57 3.54 -0.38
N ASN A 163 9.73 4.73 0.22
CA ASN A 163 9.24 5.04 1.57
C ASN A 163 8.18 6.16 1.49
N PRO A 164 6.87 5.84 1.66
CA PRO A 164 5.81 6.82 1.52
C PRO A 164 5.61 7.70 2.78
N SER A 165 6.47 7.61 3.79
CA SER A 165 6.32 8.35 5.06
C SER A 165 6.28 9.86 4.87
N MET A 166 7.18 10.41 4.05
CA MET A 166 7.18 11.86 3.76
C MET A 166 5.92 12.28 3.01
N ALA A 167 5.52 11.51 1.99
CA ALA A 167 4.29 11.77 1.25
C ALA A 167 3.05 11.72 2.16
N ALA A 168 3.02 10.80 3.12
CA ALA A 168 1.96 10.71 4.12
C ALA A 168 1.93 11.93 5.05
N TYR A 169 3.10 12.37 5.52
CA TYR A 169 3.24 13.60 6.32
C TYR A 169 2.77 14.84 5.55
N GLU A 170 3.20 14.99 4.29
CA GLU A 170 2.76 16.08 3.43
C GLU A 170 1.25 16.05 3.18
N LYS A 171 0.64 14.86 3.02
CA LYS A 171 -0.81 14.73 2.93
C LYS A 171 -1.51 15.11 4.22
N ALA A 172 -1.02 14.70 5.38
CA ALA A 172 -1.59 15.13 6.66
C ALA A 172 -1.56 16.66 6.79
N ASN A 173 -0.45 17.30 6.41
CA ASN A 173 -0.33 18.76 6.38
C ASN A 173 -1.31 19.41 5.38
N GLN A 174 -1.44 18.87 4.16
CA GLN A 174 -2.43 19.32 3.16
C GLN A 174 -3.88 19.13 3.61
N TYR A 175 -4.12 18.21 4.55
CA TYR A 175 -5.43 17.97 5.17
C TYR A 175 -5.63 18.80 6.44
N ASN A 176 -4.76 19.78 6.69
CA ASN A 176 -4.79 20.70 7.83
C ASN A 176 -4.74 19.99 9.20
N VAL A 177 -4.01 18.87 9.29
CA VAL A 177 -3.68 18.28 10.59
C VAL A 177 -2.58 19.13 11.24
N GLU A 178 -2.82 19.58 12.47
CA GLU A 178 -1.82 20.32 13.27
C GLU A 178 -0.53 19.49 13.42
N LYS A 179 0.64 20.11 13.21
CA LYS A 179 1.93 19.41 13.14
C LYS A 179 2.27 18.69 14.44
N GLU A 180 1.88 19.27 15.56
CA GLU A 180 2.09 18.77 16.92
C GLU A 180 1.27 17.48 17.18
N LYS A 181 0.23 17.24 16.39
CA LYS A 181 -0.60 16.02 16.43
C LYS A 181 -0.11 14.93 15.48
N ILE A 182 0.96 15.17 14.72
CA ILE A 182 1.49 14.21 13.75
C ILE A 182 2.64 13.41 14.37
N SER A 183 2.38 12.13 14.61
CA SER A 183 3.42 11.14 14.93
C SER A 183 3.59 10.17 13.77
N VAL A 184 4.84 9.89 13.37
CA VAL A 184 5.15 8.99 12.24
C VAL A 184 5.89 7.76 12.72
N PHE A 185 5.34 6.59 12.38
CA PHE A 185 5.95 5.29 12.61
C PHE A 185 6.19 4.61 11.26
N SER A 186 7.46 4.41 10.89
CA SER A 186 7.86 3.91 9.57
C SER A 186 8.56 2.56 9.70
N LEU A 187 8.01 1.55 9.01
CA LEU A 187 8.53 0.19 8.93
C LEU A 187 9.14 -0.09 7.55
N GLY A 188 10.42 -0.48 7.50
CA GLY A 188 11.12 -0.85 6.27
C GLY A 188 11.35 -2.36 6.14
N THR A 189 11.43 -2.85 4.89
CA THR A 189 11.65 -4.28 4.55
C THR A 189 13.10 -4.61 4.23
N ARG A 190 14.06 -3.97 4.94
CA ARG A 190 15.54 -4.10 4.84
C ARG A 190 16.21 -3.27 3.74
N SER A 191 17.46 -2.87 4.01
CA SER A 191 18.48 -2.47 3.03
C SER A 191 19.64 -3.48 3.11
N TYR A 192 20.18 -3.93 1.99
CA TYR A 192 21.42 -4.70 1.98
C TYR A 192 22.59 -3.74 2.22
N ILE A 193 23.27 -3.88 3.35
CA ILE A 193 24.65 -3.38 3.50
C ILE A 193 25.51 -4.55 3.05
N SER A 194 26.38 -4.36 2.06
CA SER A 194 27.32 -5.42 1.70
C SER A 194 28.31 -5.61 2.84
N ASP A 195 28.61 -6.87 3.18
CA ASP A 195 29.58 -7.22 4.22
C ASP A 195 30.97 -6.62 3.96
N SER A 196 31.27 -6.22 2.72
CA SER A 196 32.52 -5.55 2.34
C SER A 196 32.74 -4.18 2.99
N LEU A 197 31.72 -3.60 3.64
CA LEU A 197 31.83 -2.34 4.39
C LEU A 197 31.71 -2.53 5.91
N VAL A 198 31.59 -3.78 6.38
CA VAL A 198 31.56 -4.11 7.80
C VAL A 198 32.99 -4.39 8.25
N LEU A 199 33.60 -3.44 8.98
CA LEU A 199 34.83 -3.73 9.72
C LEU A 199 34.53 -4.83 10.75
N PRO A 200 35.41 -5.84 10.90
CA PRO A 200 35.11 -7.03 11.66
C PRO A 200 35.21 -6.73 13.15
N GLN A 201 34.10 -6.37 13.80
CA GLN A 201 33.94 -6.56 15.24
C GLN A 201 32.52 -6.98 15.63
N GLN A 202 32.49 -8.13 16.30
CA GLN A 202 31.43 -8.73 17.12
C GLN A 202 30.33 -9.49 16.35
N GLU A 203 30.67 -10.73 15.99
CA GLU A 203 29.70 -11.83 15.86
C GLU A 203 28.88 -11.94 17.14
N GLY A 204 27.62 -11.56 17.05
CA GLY A 204 26.61 -11.73 18.09
C GLY A 204 25.27 -12.01 17.43
N ASN A 205 24.95 -13.30 17.30
CA ASN A 205 23.66 -13.89 16.95
C ASN A 205 22.46 -12.95 17.15
N THR A 206 21.85 -12.42 16.08
CA THR A 206 20.52 -11.80 16.12
C THR A 206 19.71 -12.09 14.85
N ASP A 207 18.79 -13.03 15.01
CA ASP A 207 17.55 -13.12 14.26
C ASP A 207 16.78 -11.79 14.24
N ARG A 208 16.12 -11.52 13.10
CA ARG A 208 15.07 -10.51 12.87
C ARG A 208 15.44 -9.04 13.08
N LEU A 209 15.60 -8.30 11.98
CA LEU A 209 15.75 -6.85 12.01
C LEU A 209 14.71 -6.17 11.09
N ILE A 210 13.63 -5.69 11.72
CA ILE A 210 12.75 -4.64 11.21
C ILE A 210 13.55 -3.34 11.29
N VAL A 211 13.80 -2.67 10.17
CA VAL A 211 14.38 -1.31 10.21
C VAL A 211 13.23 -0.35 10.50
N CYS A 212 13.16 0.09 11.75
CA CYS A 212 12.18 1.06 12.20
C CYS A 212 12.79 2.47 12.11
N TRP A 213 12.25 3.32 11.25
CA TRP A 213 12.55 4.75 11.31
C TRP A 213 11.56 5.36 12.28
N LYS A 214 12.04 5.79 13.46
CA LYS A 214 11.28 6.64 14.38
C LYS A 214 11.67 8.08 14.08
N ILE A 215 10.83 8.80 13.35
CA ILE A 215 10.95 10.26 13.29
C ILE A 215 10.21 10.79 14.51
N ALA A 216 10.95 11.13 15.56
CA ALA A 216 10.41 11.85 16.70
C ALA A 216 10.32 13.34 16.33
N ILE A 217 9.11 13.90 16.27
CA ILE A 217 8.92 15.34 16.32
C ILE A 217 8.80 15.71 17.79
N ASN A 218 9.65 16.63 18.23
CA ASN A 218 9.87 16.98 19.63
C ASN A 218 8.66 17.72 20.20
N ASP A 219 8.16 17.27 21.35
CA ASP A 219 7.10 17.96 22.10
C ASP A 219 7.61 19.33 22.55
N GLY A 220 6.99 20.39 22.02
CA GLY A 220 7.14 21.74 22.53
C GLY A 220 6.52 21.83 23.93
N LYS A 221 7.26 21.41 24.97
CA LYS A 221 6.95 21.82 26.35
C LYS A 221 7.30 23.30 26.51
N SER A 222 6.34 24.18 26.22
CA SER A 222 6.34 25.52 26.80
C SER A 222 5.98 25.39 28.28
N GLY A 223 7.01 25.23 29.12
CA GLY A 223 6.88 25.42 30.57
C GLY A 223 6.58 26.89 30.84
N LEU A 224 5.34 27.19 31.20
CA LEU A 224 4.98 28.37 31.97
C LEU A 224 5.83 28.36 33.27
N LYS A 225 6.75 29.31 33.41
CA LYS A 225 7.25 29.74 34.72
C LYS A 225 6.42 30.95 35.15
N ASN A 226 5.93 30.84 36.37
CA ASN A 226 4.98 31.71 37.05
C ASN A 226 5.46 33.17 37.22
N GLN A 227 4.47 34.05 37.33
CA GLN A 227 4.54 35.31 38.08
C GLN A 227 4.92 35.05 39.54
#